data_AF-A0AAD9QHT8-F1
#
_entry.id   AF-A0AAD9QHT8-F1
#
_cell.length_a   1.000
_cell.length_b   1.000
_cell.length_c   1.000
_cell.angle_alpha   90.00
_cell.angle_beta   90.00
_cell.angle_gamma   90.00
#
_symmetry.space_group_name_H-M   'P 1'
#
loop_
_entity.id
_entity.type
_entity.pdbx_description
1 polymer ?
#
loop_
_entity_poly.entity_id
_entity_poly.type
_entity_poly.pdbx_seq_one_letter_code
_entity_poly.pdbx_strand_id
1 'polypeptide(L)'
;MGAQGSTLDMRHGRGDASCGDLTFDPISSNAAQFASTDHLYSAASAPELRTNPIRPEELLKNLRRFHQEKVRLSGSDTQWSKQLVYEQTQKLLEYGKKQTGILRNVEYVGSTYERLESTRGNEFHVLVVIKTSPGDVDVEDVVPPLYSRLRLCEEEAEAKLVKLTDKRGYFHPEKIQNWLDKLAQDWNENTSRFADAARVRTQRNGSAVEIVIRDTNRGGSVTAQMIPCLKIPDDTTGDRFYVPYAFQESTQSELESNTERSVLWCRTFSLKERDIVSTLDRSNSSTCRLECLKILKFIFRSDRKLRVFEYYLIKTAFLHYAAIESDWQMDQLGERFLCVLRFIQECLKRKELPHYFLPNVNLLKGHSASSLRAAYNRLQQLLADERQLFSVISA
;
A
#
# COMPACT_ATOMS: atom_id res chain seq x y z
N MET A 1 18.57 -61.25 42.89
CA MET A 1 17.21 -61.57 42.39
C MET A 1 16.35 -60.33 42.53
N GLY A 2 15.69 -59.91 41.44
CA GLY A 2 14.52 -58.99 41.37
C GLY A 2 14.67 -57.58 41.96
N ALA A 3 14.76 -56.51 41.15
CA ALA A 3 13.62 -55.75 40.58
C ALA A 3 12.93 -54.86 41.65
N GLN A 4 12.65 -53.57 41.49
CA GLN A 4 12.57 -52.66 40.35
C GLN A 4 12.68 -51.20 40.86
N GLY A 5 13.19 -50.31 40.02
CA GLY A 5 13.42 -48.90 40.33
C GLY A 5 12.16 -48.02 40.27
N SER A 6 12.19 -46.94 41.05
CA SER A 6 11.26 -45.81 40.99
C SER A 6 12.10 -44.53 41.04
N THR A 7 12.29 -43.90 39.89
CA THR A 7 12.95 -42.60 39.74
C THR A 7 11.94 -41.49 40.03
N LEU A 8 12.21 -40.70 41.06
CA LEU A 8 11.47 -39.49 41.43
C LEU A 8 12.03 -38.30 40.64
N ASP A 9 11.27 -37.82 39.66
CA ASP A 9 11.59 -36.60 38.91
C ASP A 9 10.96 -35.38 39.60
N MET A 10 11.81 -34.43 40.01
CA MET A 10 11.40 -33.17 40.60
C MET A 10 11.09 -32.13 39.52
N ARG A 11 9.84 -31.70 39.53
CA ARG A 11 9.28 -30.57 38.76
C ARG A 11 10.16 -29.32 38.86
N HIS A 12 10.54 -28.76 37.73
CA HIS A 12 10.86 -27.33 37.58
C HIS A 12 9.95 -26.76 36.48
N GLY A 13 9.12 -25.80 36.86
CA GLY A 13 8.20 -25.12 35.96
C GLY A 13 8.94 -24.20 34.99
N ARG A 14 8.71 -24.41 33.69
CA ARG A 14 8.79 -23.38 32.66
C ARG A 14 7.40 -23.29 32.03
N GLY A 15 6.71 -22.19 32.28
CA GLY A 15 5.47 -21.86 31.59
C GLY A 15 5.82 -21.26 30.24
N ASP A 16 5.64 -22.04 29.18
CA ASP A 16 5.55 -21.53 27.82
C ASP A 16 4.16 -20.92 27.64
N ALA A 17 4.10 -19.61 27.45
CA ALA A 17 2.89 -18.91 27.04
C ALA A 17 2.66 -19.16 25.54
N SER A 18 1.90 -20.22 25.25
CA SER A 18 1.33 -20.52 23.94
C SER A 18 0.46 -19.36 23.46
N CYS A 19 0.81 -18.81 22.29
CA CYS A 19 0.01 -17.85 21.53
C CYS A 19 -1.25 -18.57 21.05
N GLY A 20 -2.39 -18.27 21.68
CA GLY A 20 -3.67 -18.91 21.39
C GLY A 20 -4.10 -18.70 19.93
N ASP A 21 -4.54 -19.80 19.32
CA ASP A 21 -5.26 -19.85 18.06
C ASP A 21 -6.47 -18.91 18.10
N LEU A 22 -6.37 -17.78 17.39
CA LEU A 22 -7.53 -16.98 17.01
C LEU A 22 -8.08 -17.58 15.71
N THR A 23 -9.08 -18.46 15.85
CA THR A 23 -9.95 -18.87 14.75
C THR A 23 -10.69 -17.63 14.24
N PHE A 24 -10.30 -17.15 13.06
CA PHE A 24 -11.02 -16.11 12.34
C PHE A 24 -12.07 -16.78 11.46
N ASP A 25 -13.34 -16.37 11.64
CA ASP A 25 -14.42 -16.76 10.74
C ASP A 25 -14.10 -16.33 9.31
N PRO A 26 -14.33 -17.19 8.30
CA PRO A 26 -14.12 -16.84 6.91
C PRO A 26 -15.05 -15.68 6.55
N ILE A 27 -14.47 -14.61 6.01
CA ILE A 27 -15.21 -13.47 5.48
C ILE A 27 -16.22 -14.00 4.46
N SER A 28 -17.51 -13.87 4.81
CA SER A 28 -18.64 -14.24 3.98
C SER A 28 -18.53 -13.55 2.62
N SER A 29 -18.40 -14.35 1.57
CA SER A 29 -18.27 -13.97 0.17
C SER A 29 -19.62 -13.52 -0.42
N ASN A 30 -20.29 -12.54 0.21
CA ASN A 30 -21.48 -11.94 -0.37
C ASN A 30 -21.09 -10.98 -1.51
N ALA A 31 -20.95 -11.57 -2.70
CA ALA A 31 -20.74 -10.95 -3.99
C ALA A 31 -21.97 -10.11 -4.41
N ALA A 32 -22.14 -8.93 -3.82
CA ALA A 32 -23.28 -8.06 -4.11
C ALA A 32 -22.93 -6.59 -4.46
N GLN A 33 -21.69 -6.22 -4.79
CA GLN A 33 -21.31 -4.80 -4.92
C GLN A 33 -20.60 -4.37 -6.23
N PHE A 34 -20.78 -5.07 -7.35
CA PHE A 34 -20.07 -4.74 -8.61
C PHE A 34 -20.94 -4.42 -9.83
N ALA A 35 -22.23 -4.11 -9.66
CA ALA A 35 -23.12 -3.76 -10.79
C ALA A 35 -22.61 -2.55 -11.62
N SER A 36 -21.82 -1.64 -11.03
CA SER A 36 -21.21 -0.49 -11.72
C SER A 36 -19.98 -0.85 -12.57
N THR A 37 -19.48 -2.08 -12.47
CA THR A 37 -18.28 -2.54 -13.18
C THR A 37 -18.54 -3.74 -14.08
N ASP A 38 -19.77 -4.23 -14.17
CA ASP A 38 -20.15 -5.39 -14.97
C ASP A 38 -19.67 -5.33 -16.42
N HIS A 39 -19.54 -4.13 -17.02
CA HIS A 39 -18.98 -3.95 -18.35
C HIS A 39 -17.46 -4.21 -18.43
N LEU A 40 -16.70 -3.85 -17.41
CA LEU A 40 -15.28 -4.19 -17.29
C LEU A 40 -15.09 -5.67 -16.95
N TYR A 41 -16.00 -6.24 -16.16
CA TYR A 41 -15.98 -7.66 -15.76
C TYR A 41 -16.39 -8.56 -16.95
N SER A 42 -17.35 -8.13 -17.77
CA SER A 42 -17.73 -8.78 -19.03
C SER A 42 -16.59 -8.69 -20.06
N ALA A 43 -15.89 -7.55 -20.14
CA ALA A 43 -14.70 -7.42 -20.96
C ALA A 43 -13.53 -8.30 -20.45
N ALA A 44 -13.34 -8.42 -19.13
CA ALA A 44 -12.35 -9.29 -18.48
C ALA A 44 -12.64 -10.80 -18.65
N SER A 45 -13.92 -11.14 -18.83
CA SER A 45 -14.39 -12.52 -19.05
C SER A 45 -14.56 -12.85 -20.53
N ALA A 46 -14.26 -11.92 -21.44
CA ALA A 46 -14.47 -12.08 -22.87
C ALA A 46 -13.62 -13.26 -23.40
N PRO A 47 -14.19 -14.20 -24.18
CA PRO A 47 -13.45 -15.33 -24.78
C PRO A 47 -12.23 -14.89 -25.62
N GLU A 48 -12.29 -13.68 -26.17
CA GLU A 48 -11.22 -13.01 -26.93
C GLU A 48 -9.96 -12.77 -26.07
N LEU A 49 -10.10 -12.68 -24.75
CA LEU A 49 -9.01 -12.63 -23.79
C LEU A 49 -8.36 -14.00 -23.52
N ARG A 50 -8.85 -15.10 -24.11
CA ARG A 50 -8.27 -16.45 -23.97
C ARG A 50 -7.50 -16.93 -25.21
N THR A 51 -7.65 -16.28 -26.36
CA THR A 51 -6.84 -16.62 -27.54
C THR A 51 -5.46 -16.00 -27.40
N ASN A 52 -4.42 -16.83 -27.31
CA ASN A 52 -3.05 -16.40 -27.05
C ASN A 52 -2.09 -16.91 -28.13
N PRO A 53 -1.36 -16.04 -28.84
CA PRO A 53 -0.26 -16.49 -29.70
C PRO A 53 0.94 -16.97 -28.87
N ILE A 54 1.03 -16.53 -27.61
CA ILE A 54 2.10 -16.85 -26.65
C ILE A 54 1.75 -18.15 -25.93
N ARG A 55 2.70 -19.09 -25.85
CA ARG A 55 2.50 -20.39 -25.19
C ARG A 55 2.58 -20.22 -23.67
N PRO A 56 1.50 -20.43 -22.90
CA PRO A 56 1.49 -20.15 -21.46
C PRO A 56 2.50 -20.98 -20.66
N GLU A 57 2.78 -22.22 -21.06
CA GLU A 57 3.74 -23.11 -20.41
C GLU A 57 5.20 -22.62 -20.53
N GLU A 58 5.59 -22.14 -21.70
CA GLU A 58 6.93 -21.59 -21.91
C GLU A 58 7.08 -20.26 -21.18
N LEU A 59 6.04 -19.43 -21.22
CA LEU A 59 5.98 -18.20 -20.46
C LEU A 59 6.10 -18.44 -18.95
N LEU A 60 5.39 -19.43 -18.40
CA LEU A 60 5.47 -19.83 -16.99
C LEU A 60 6.92 -20.05 -16.56
N LYS A 61 7.68 -20.84 -17.32
CA LYS A 61 9.09 -21.15 -17.02
C LYS A 61 9.95 -19.89 -17.03
N ASN A 62 9.77 -19.03 -18.03
CA ASN A 62 10.50 -17.78 -18.16
C ASN A 62 10.18 -16.78 -17.04
N LEU A 63 8.90 -16.63 -16.68
CA LEU A 63 8.45 -15.77 -15.58
C LEU A 63 9.02 -16.20 -14.23
N ARG A 64 9.04 -17.51 -13.94
CA ARG A 64 9.63 -18.01 -12.69
C ARG A 64 11.14 -17.77 -12.64
N ARG A 65 11.85 -18.00 -13.75
CA ARG A 65 13.28 -17.67 -13.84
C ARG A 65 13.51 -16.18 -13.60
N PHE A 66 12.77 -15.32 -14.31
CA PHE A 66 12.82 -13.87 -14.16
C PHE A 66 12.56 -13.42 -12.71
N HIS A 67 11.52 -13.98 -12.10
CA HIS A 67 11.17 -13.68 -10.71
C HIS A 67 12.31 -14.06 -9.76
N GLN A 68 12.90 -15.25 -9.93
CA GLN A 68 14.02 -15.72 -9.10
C GLN A 68 15.30 -14.89 -9.28
N GLU A 69 15.63 -14.50 -10.50
CA GLU A 69 16.92 -13.85 -10.83
C GLU A 69 16.89 -12.33 -10.67
N LYS A 70 15.75 -11.67 -10.90
CA LYS A 70 15.66 -10.21 -11.02
C LYS A 70 14.72 -9.54 -10.03
N VAL A 71 13.59 -10.19 -9.73
CA VAL A 71 12.51 -9.57 -8.94
C VAL A 71 12.63 -9.89 -7.46
N ARG A 72 13.04 -11.12 -7.12
CA ARG A 72 13.12 -11.61 -5.74
C ARG A 72 14.30 -10.95 -5.02
N LEU A 73 13.99 -10.23 -3.95
CA LEU A 73 15.00 -9.77 -2.98
C LEU A 73 15.33 -10.86 -1.95
N SER A 74 16.52 -10.78 -1.36
CA SER A 74 16.91 -11.68 -0.28
C SER A 74 16.03 -11.42 0.96
N GLY A 75 15.62 -12.50 1.65
CA GLY A 75 14.78 -12.39 2.85
C GLY A 75 15.48 -11.69 4.00
N SER A 76 16.79 -11.92 4.16
CA SER A 76 17.63 -11.33 5.21
C SER A 76 17.79 -9.82 5.07
N ASP A 77 17.97 -9.29 3.86
CA ASP A 77 18.06 -7.85 3.63
C ASP A 77 16.72 -7.17 3.92
N THR A 78 15.62 -7.80 3.49
CA THR A 78 14.27 -7.27 3.69
C THR A 78 13.88 -7.21 5.16
N GLN A 79 14.17 -8.28 5.93
CA GLN A 79 13.86 -8.32 7.36
C GLN A 79 14.68 -7.30 8.15
N TRP A 80 15.97 -7.18 7.86
CA TRP A 80 16.82 -6.17 8.48
C TRP A 80 16.31 -4.75 8.19
N SER A 81 15.95 -4.42 6.95
CA SER A 81 15.44 -3.09 6.62
C SER A 81 14.09 -2.79 7.31
N LYS A 82 13.19 -3.79 7.39
CA LYS A 82 11.92 -3.68 8.13
C LYS A 82 12.15 -3.40 9.60
N GLN A 83 13.07 -4.13 10.22
CA GLN A 83 13.43 -3.97 11.63
C GLN A 83 14.00 -2.58 11.91
N LEU A 84 14.92 -2.13 11.06
CA LEU A 84 15.55 -0.81 11.21
C LEU A 84 14.52 0.33 11.11
N VAL A 85 13.60 0.27 10.15
CA VAL A 85 12.51 1.25 10.03
C VAL A 85 11.57 1.18 11.24
N TYR A 86 11.22 -0.03 11.68
CA TYR A 86 10.35 -0.23 12.83
C TYR A 86 10.95 0.40 14.10
N GLU A 87 12.19 0.07 14.44
CA GLU A 87 12.86 0.58 15.65
C GLU A 87 12.90 2.11 15.69
N GLN A 88 13.31 2.74 14.58
CA GLN A 88 13.45 4.20 14.56
C GLN A 88 12.10 4.92 14.57
N THR A 89 11.10 4.39 13.87
CA THR A 89 9.75 4.99 13.88
C THR A 89 9.01 4.76 15.19
N GLN A 90 9.27 3.66 15.92
CA GLN A 90 8.79 3.50 17.29
C GLN A 90 9.41 4.51 18.26
N LYS A 91 10.72 4.80 18.14
CA LYS A 91 11.38 5.85 18.93
C LYS A 91 10.79 7.23 18.67
N LEU A 92 10.56 7.57 17.40
CA LEU A 92 9.84 8.79 17.03
C LEU A 92 8.42 8.81 17.60
N LEU A 93 7.70 7.68 17.57
CA LEU A 93 6.36 7.56 18.14
C LEU A 93 6.35 7.84 19.65
N GLU A 94 7.27 7.24 20.40
CA GLU A 94 7.39 7.47 21.84
C GLU A 94 7.72 8.93 22.17
N TYR A 95 8.67 9.52 21.43
CA TYR A 95 9.00 10.94 21.56
C TYR A 95 7.78 11.82 21.23
N GLY A 96 7.13 11.58 20.10
CA GLY A 96 5.97 12.35 19.64
C GLY A 96 4.77 12.23 20.56
N LYS A 97 4.53 11.07 21.19
CA LYS A 97 3.50 10.92 22.24
C LYS A 97 3.76 11.85 23.42
N LYS A 98 5.01 11.89 23.91
CA LYS A 98 5.40 12.74 25.05
C LYS A 98 5.30 14.23 24.71
N GLN A 99 5.78 14.65 23.54
CA GLN A 99 5.82 16.07 23.17
C GLN A 99 4.46 16.60 22.71
N THR A 100 3.76 15.84 21.87
CA THR A 100 2.57 16.34 21.19
C THR A 100 1.29 15.93 21.89
N GLY A 101 1.22 14.76 22.52
CA GLY A 101 0.00 14.24 23.13
C GLY A 101 -1.17 13.96 22.17
N ILE A 102 -1.05 14.23 20.87
CA ILE A 102 -2.06 13.96 19.83
C ILE A 102 -1.68 12.79 18.91
N LEU A 103 -0.45 12.28 19.04
CA LEU A 103 0.03 11.14 18.27
C LEU A 103 -0.48 9.83 18.88
N ARG A 104 -1.17 9.01 18.08
CA ARG A 104 -1.76 7.73 18.52
C ARG A 104 -0.79 6.56 18.36
N ASN A 105 -0.39 6.30 17.12
CA ASN A 105 0.44 5.18 16.71
C ASN A 105 1.07 5.46 15.35
N VAL A 106 1.85 4.50 14.86
CA VAL A 106 2.30 4.45 13.47
C VAL A 106 1.77 3.18 12.82
N GLU A 107 1.44 3.26 11.54
CA GLU A 107 0.98 2.13 10.74
C GLU A 107 1.90 1.90 9.56
N TYR A 108 2.29 0.66 9.34
CA TYR A 108 3.22 0.28 8.27
C TYR A 108 2.45 -0.15 7.03
N VAL A 109 2.64 0.57 5.91
CA VAL A 109 1.87 0.40 4.68
C VAL A 109 2.76 0.42 3.44
N GLY A 110 2.18 0.07 2.28
CA GLY A 110 2.88 0.06 1.01
C GLY A 110 3.63 -1.25 0.74
N SER A 111 4.27 -1.32 -0.43
CA SER A 111 4.67 -2.58 -1.04
C SER A 111 5.60 -3.43 -0.18
N THR A 112 6.50 -2.82 0.60
CA THR A 112 7.42 -3.60 1.45
C THR A 112 6.68 -4.37 2.55
N TYR A 113 5.64 -3.78 3.13
CA TYR A 113 4.83 -4.43 4.18
C TYR A 113 3.75 -5.33 3.58
N GLU A 114 3.46 -5.18 2.30
CA GLU A 114 2.63 -6.07 1.47
C GLU A 114 3.41 -7.28 0.93
N ARG A 115 4.71 -7.43 1.27
CA ARG A 115 5.63 -8.44 0.72
C ARG A 115 5.84 -8.33 -0.80
N LEU A 116 5.70 -7.12 -1.36
CA LEU A 116 5.77 -6.77 -2.78
C LEU A 116 7.00 -5.91 -3.11
N GLU A 117 8.01 -5.88 -2.24
CA GLU A 117 9.28 -5.22 -2.49
C GLU A 117 9.97 -5.79 -3.74
N SER A 118 10.40 -4.87 -4.62
CA SER A 118 11.08 -5.21 -5.88
C SER A 118 12.39 -4.45 -6.07
N THR A 119 12.67 -3.46 -5.22
CA THR A 119 13.91 -2.69 -5.22
C THR A 119 14.47 -2.56 -3.80
N ARG A 120 15.79 -2.45 -3.66
CA ARG A 120 16.43 -2.30 -2.34
C ARG A 120 16.19 -0.89 -1.79
N GLY A 121 15.73 -0.81 -0.53
CA GLY A 121 15.97 0.34 0.34
C GLY A 121 15.02 1.55 0.29
N ASN A 122 14.03 1.63 -0.62
CA ASN A 122 13.27 2.87 -0.87
C ASN A 122 11.74 2.69 -1.05
N GLU A 123 11.12 1.68 -0.45
CA GLU A 123 9.68 1.39 -0.62
C GLU A 123 8.92 1.28 0.72
N PHE A 124 9.40 1.98 1.75
CA PHE A 124 8.79 1.97 3.08
C PHE A 124 7.89 3.19 3.25
N HIS A 125 6.59 2.96 3.50
CA HIS A 125 5.66 4.01 3.86
C HIS A 125 5.12 3.75 5.27
N VAL A 126 5.11 4.80 6.09
CA VAL A 126 4.68 4.74 7.49
C VAL A 126 3.66 5.85 7.71
N LEU A 127 2.42 5.49 8.00
CA LEU A 127 1.40 6.47 8.38
C LEU A 127 1.63 6.85 9.84
N VAL A 128 1.77 8.14 10.10
CA VAL A 128 1.91 8.72 11.44
C VAL A 128 0.52 9.17 11.88
N VAL A 129 -0.13 8.35 12.72
CA VAL A 129 -1.56 8.46 12.99
C VAL A 129 -1.83 9.42 14.14
N ILE A 130 -2.56 10.49 13.84
CA ILE A 130 -3.07 11.46 14.80
C ILE A 130 -4.41 10.95 15.32
N LYS A 131 -4.60 10.95 16.66
CA LYS A 131 -5.87 10.54 17.26
C LYS A 131 -6.93 11.64 17.09
N THR A 132 -8.14 11.20 16.80
CA THR A 132 -9.40 11.93 17.01
C THR A 132 -10.36 11.00 17.74
N SER A 133 -11.30 11.57 18.47
CA SER A 133 -12.36 10.84 19.18
C SER A 133 -13.62 10.74 18.31
N PRO A 134 -14.50 9.77 18.55
CA PRO A 134 -15.79 9.70 17.85
C PRO A 134 -16.56 11.01 18.04
N GLY A 135 -17.02 11.61 16.93
CA GLY A 135 -17.75 12.88 16.96
C GLY A 135 -16.89 14.15 16.93
N ASP A 136 -15.56 14.05 17.15
CA ASP A 136 -14.65 15.21 17.12
C ASP A 136 -14.58 15.86 15.75
N VAL A 137 -14.77 15.09 14.68
CA VAL A 137 -14.54 15.56 13.31
C VAL A 137 -15.74 15.28 12.43
N ASP A 138 -16.32 16.35 11.92
CA ASP A 138 -17.32 16.33 10.87
C ASP A 138 -16.63 16.15 9.51
N VAL A 139 -17.10 15.17 8.74
CA VAL A 139 -16.52 14.77 7.45
C VAL A 139 -17.46 15.21 6.34
N GLU A 140 -17.02 16.21 5.59
CA GLU A 140 -17.74 16.69 4.42
C GLU A 140 -17.16 16.07 3.15
N ASP A 141 -17.81 15.02 2.65
CA ASP A 141 -17.38 14.37 1.41
C ASP A 141 -17.57 15.30 0.20
N VAL A 142 -16.53 15.40 -0.62
CA VAL A 142 -16.55 16.10 -1.90
C VAL A 142 -16.81 15.09 -2.99
N VAL A 143 -17.43 15.49 -4.11
CA VAL A 143 -17.53 14.62 -5.29
C VAL A 143 -16.29 14.85 -6.15
N PRO A 144 -15.49 13.82 -6.45
CA PRO A 144 -15.67 12.40 -6.12
C PRO A 144 -15.28 12.05 -4.67
N PRO A 145 -15.91 11.01 -4.05
CA PRO A 145 -15.81 10.69 -2.61
C PRO A 145 -14.44 10.18 -2.13
N LEU A 146 -13.40 10.38 -2.95
CA LEU A 146 -12.01 10.18 -2.58
C LEU A 146 -11.48 11.35 -1.73
N TYR A 147 -12.06 12.54 -1.88
CA TYR A 147 -11.66 13.74 -1.16
C TYR A 147 -12.74 14.19 -0.18
N SER A 148 -12.31 14.67 0.98
CA SER A 148 -13.22 15.21 2.00
C SER A 148 -12.61 16.46 2.64
N ARG A 149 -13.45 17.36 3.15
CA ARG A 149 -13.05 18.41 4.09
C ARG A 149 -13.30 17.88 5.50
N LEU A 150 -12.36 18.13 6.39
CA LEU A 150 -12.40 17.62 7.76
C LEU A 150 -12.52 18.79 8.71
N ARG A 151 -13.66 18.94 9.38
CA ARG A 151 -13.95 20.05 10.29
C ARG A 151 -13.98 19.57 11.74
N LEU A 152 -13.14 20.16 12.58
CA LEU A 152 -13.09 19.86 14.00
C LEU A 152 -14.28 20.52 14.72
N CYS A 153 -14.99 19.74 15.53
CA CYS A 153 -16.04 20.20 16.42
C CYS A 153 -15.40 20.83 17.67
N GLU A 154 -15.41 22.17 17.77
CA GLU A 154 -14.59 22.89 18.77
C GLU A 154 -15.04 22.73 20.23
N GLU A 155 -16.30 22.41 20.49
CA GLU A 155 -16.88 22.42 21.85
C GLU A 155 -16.16 21.47 22.83
N GLU A 156 -15.61 20.35 22.34
CA GLU A 156 -14.91 19.33 23.14
C GLU A 156 -13.49 19.03 22.64
N ALA A 157 -12.99 19.81 21.67
CA ALA A 157 -11.75 19.49 20.97
C ALA A 157 -10.47 19.70 21.82
N GLU A 158 -9.51 18.78 21.69
CA GLU A 158 -8.18 18.96 22.27
C GLU A 158 -7.54 20.25 21.72
N ALA A 159 -7.12 21.17 22.60
CA ALA A 159 -6.51 22.46 22.22
C ALA A 159 -5.31 22.33 21.25
N LYS A 160 -4.66 21.16 21.22
CA LYS A 160 -3.57 20.84 20.32
C LYS A 160 -4.03 20.50 18.90
N LEU A 161 -5.21 19.89 18.75
CA LEU A 161 -5.86 19.66 17.45
C LEU A 161 -6.34 20.98 16.84
N VAL A 162 -6.87 21.89 17.67
CA VAL A 162 -7.30 23.23 17.21
C VAL A 162 -6.16 23.99 16.50
N LYS A 163 -4.91 23.85 16.96
CA LYS A 163 -3.73 24.45 16.31
C LYS A 163 -3.48 23.96 14.87
N LEU A 164 -4.03 22.80 14.51
CA LEU A 164 -3.92 22.20 13.19
C LEU A 164 -5.04 22.62 12.23
N THR A 165 -6.03 23.37 12.75
CA THR A 165 -7.19 23.85 11.99
C THR A 165 -7.06 25.32 11.58
N ASP A 166 -7.84 25.77 10.60
CA ASP A 166 -7.99 27.18 10.23
C ASP A 166 -9.00 27.93 11.12
N LYS A 167 -9.30 29.19 10.80
CA LYS A 167 -10.28 29.99 11.57
C LYS A 167 -11.72 29.49 11.48
N ARG A 168 -12.00 28.54 10.59
CA ARG A 168 -13.31 27.93 10.36
C ARG A 168 -13.38 26.50 10.94
N GLY A 169 -12.33 26.05 11.63
CA GLY A 169 -12.23 24.71 12.20
C GLY A 169 -11.81 23.62 11.23
N TYR A 170 -11.45 23.93 9.97
CA TYR A 170 -11.01 22.91 9.01
C TYR A 170 -9.55 22.53 9.20
N PHE A 171 -9.25 21.23 9.23
CA PHE A 171 -7.87 20.74 9.20
C PHE A 171 -7.21 21.11 7.89
N HIS A 172 -6.02 21.72 7.98
CA HIS A 172 -5.24 22.06 6.80
C HIS A 172 -4.11 21.04 6.58
N PRO A 173 -4.08 20.30 5.46
CA PRO A 173 -3.01 19.38 5.09
C PRO A 173 -1.61 19.95 5.34
N GLU A 174 -1.37 21.19 4.89
CA GLU A 174 -0.07 21.85 5.06
C GLU A 174 0.30 22.07 6.53
N LYS A 175 -0.66 22.43 7.41
CA LYS A 175 -0.39 22.62 8.83
C LYS A 175 0.04 21.31 9.49
N ILE A 176 -0.60 20.20 9.12
CA ILE A 176 -0.28 18.88 9.64
C ILE A 176 1.04 18.35 9.08
N GLN A 177 1.33 18.58 7.79
CA GLN A 177 2.64 18.27 7.20
C GLN A 177 3.76 19.04 7.91
N ASN A 178 3.59 20.34 8.12
CA ASN A 178 4.55 21.19 8.84
C ASN A 178 4.70 20.76 10.30
N TRP A 179 3.62 20.30 10.95
CA TRP A 179 3.68 19.73 12.29
C TRP A 179 4.55 18.47 12.33
N LEU A 180 4.37 17.54 11.38
CA LEU A 180 5.17 16.31 11.32
C LEU A 180 6.65 16.61 11.02
N ASP A 181 6.92 17.55 10.10
CA ASP A 181 8.29 17.98 9.77
C ASP A 181 9.00 18.56 11.01
N LYS A 182 8.34 19.45 11.75
CA LYS A 182 8.87 19.99 13.01
C LYS A 182 9.10 18.90 14.05
N LEU A 183 8.14 18.01 14.26
CA LEU A 183 8.29 16.89 15.19
C LEU A 183 9.50 16.02 14.83
N ALA A 184 9.72 15.74 13.55
CA ALA A 184 10.83 14.94 13.06
C ALA A 184 12.17 15.67 13.18
N GLN A 185 12.21 16.99 13.01
CA GLN A 185 13.40 17.83 13.25
C GLN A 185 13.75 17.87 14.73
N ASP A 186 12.78 18.17 15.60
CA ASP A 186 12.96 18.21 17.05
C ASP A 186 13.45 16.85 17.57
N TRP A 187 12.86 15.74 17.09
CA TRP A 187 13.31 14.40 17.45
C TRP A 187 14.76 14.13 17.01
N ASN A 188 15.15 14.56 15.81
CA ASN A 188 16.50 14.37 15.28
C ASN A 188 17.56 15.21 16.02
N GLU A 189 17.18 16.37 16.56
CA GLU A 189 18.05 17.21 17.40
C GLU A 189 18.22 16.65 18.81
N ASN A 190 17.16 16.09 19.38
CA ASN A 190 17.13 15.61 20.77
C ASN A 190 17.53 14.14 20.95
N THR A 191 17.63 13.37 19.87
CA THR A 191 18.11 11.98 19.94
C THR A 191 19.63 11.96 19.91
N SER A 192 20.26 11.40 20.95
CA SER A 192 21.73 11.28 21.01
C SER A 192 22.24 10.52 19.78
N ARG A 193 22.97 11.22 18.90
CA ARG A 193 23.45 10.72 17.59
C ARG A 193 24.34 9.47 17.63
N PHE A 194 24.68 8.96 18.81
CA PHE A 194 25.74 7.97 19.03
C PHE A 194 25.39 6.83 20.02
N ALA A 195 24.21 6.82 20.65
CA ALA A 195 23.85 5.76 21.60
C ALA A 195 23.21 4.53 20.94
N ASP A 196 22.76 4.67 19.69
CA ASP A 196 22.16 3.61 18.90
C ASP A 196 23.07 3.23 17.73
N ALA A 197 23.08 1.96 17.35
CA ALA A 197 23.76 1.43 16.15
C ALA A 197 23.21 1.98 14.81
N ALA A 198 22.52 3.11 14.83
CA ALA A 198 21.88 3.74 13.69
C ALA A 198 22.05 5.27 13.76
N ARG A 199 22.39 5.87 12.62
CA ARG A 199 22.33 7.33 12.41
C ARG A 199 21.08 7.66 11.62
N VAL A 200 20.26 8.54 12.16
CA VAL A 200 19.02 8.98 11.52
C VAL A 200 19.19 10.39 10.98
N ARG A 201 18.56 10.67 9.83
CA ARG A 201 18.32 12.01 9.32
C ARG A 201 16.90 12.09 8.82
N THR A 202 16.30 13.26 8.95
CA THR A 202 14.95 13.55 8.50
C THR A 202 14.98 14.74 7.54
N GLN A 203 14.16 14.69 6.49
CA GLN A 203 14.00 15.80 5.56
C GLN A 203 12.58 15.82 4.99
N ARG A 204 12.06 17.01 4.71
CA ARG A 204 10.75 17.15 4.06
C ARG A 204 10.82 16.62 2.62
N ASN A 205 9.84 15.79 2.25
CA ASN A 205 9.70 15.26 0.89
C ASN A 205 8.23 15.33 0.43
N GLY A 206 7.88 16.45 -0.23
CA GLY A 206 6.50 16.70 -0.66
C GLY A 206 5.52 16.69 0.51
N SER A 207 4.59 15.73 0.48
CA SER A 207 3.55 15.55 1.51
C SER A 207 3.98 14.68 2.70
N ALA A 208 5.19 14.14 2.67
CA ALA A 208 5.75 13.25 3.67
C ALA A 208 7.03 13.85 4.28
N VAL A 209 7.48 13.24 5.38
CA VAL A 209 8.83 13.41 5.91
C VAL A 209 9.62 12.15 5.58
N GLU A 210 10.70 12.32 4.83
CA GLU A 210 11.63 11.24 4.55
C GLU A 210 12.55 11.02 5.76
N ILE A 211 12.63 9.78 6.23
CA ILE A 211 13.58 9.33 7.25
C ILE A 211 14.63 8.44 6.59
N VAL A 212 15.89 8.86 6.67
CA VAL A 212 17.06 8.12 6.18
C VAL A 212 17.78 7.54 7.39
N ILE A 213 17.82 6.21 7.46
CA ILE A 213 18.40 5.47 8.57
C ILE A 213 19.64 4.73 8.08
N ARG A 214 20.80 5.06 8.64
CA ARG A 214 22.08 4.41 8.32
C ARG A 214 22.51 3.51 9.48
N ASP A 215 22.58 2.22 9.25
CA ASP A 215 23.12 1.26 10.23
C ASP A 215 24.65 1.42 10.29
N THR A 216 25.17 1.73 11.47
CA THR A 216 26.61 1.94 11.69
C THR A 216 27.38 0.64 11.93
N ASN A 217 26.70 -0.44 12.30
CA ASN A 217 27.31 -1.73 12.58
C ASN A 217 27.43 -2.57 11.31
N ARG A 218 26.32 -2.73 10.58
CA ARG A 218 26.27 -3.50 9.34
C ARG A 218 26.80 -2.73 8.14
N GLY A 219 26.70 -1.40 8.19
CA GLY A 219 26.79 -0.57 7.00
C GLY A 219 25.54 -0.70 6.11
N GLY A 220 25.26 0.36 5.35
CA GLY A 220 24.06 0.47 4.53
C GLY A 220 23.04 1.47 5.09
N SER A 221 22.05 1.79 4.27
CA SER A 221 20.99 2.74 4.63
C SER A 221 19.64 2.31 4.08
N VAL A 222 18.59 2.70 4.80
CA VAL A 222 17.19 2.49 4.42
C VAL A 222 16.48 3.83 4.48
N THR A 223 15.57 4.05 3.54
CA THR A 223 14.76 5.25 3.46
C THR A 223 13.29 4.90 3.63
N ALA A 224 12.57 5.63 4.48
CA ALA A 224 11.13 5.52 4.61
C ALA A 224 10.44 6.88 4.50
N GLN A 225 9.20 6.89 4.00
CA GLN A 225 8.35 8.08 3.95
C GLN A 225 7.35 8.03 5.10
N MET A 226 7.44 8.97 6.02
CA MET A 226 6.48 9.18 7.10
C MET A 226 5.39 10.13 6.61
N ILE A 227 4.15 9.65 6.56
CA ILE A 227 3.01 10.39 6.00
C ILE A 227 2.06 10.71 7.17
N PRO A 228 1.72 11.99 7.42
CA PRO A 228 0.74 12.31 8.44
C PRO A 228 -0.61 11.69 8.09
N CYS A 229 -1.34 11.18 9.08
CA CYS A 229 -2.62 10.55 8.85
C CYS A 229 -3.61 10.91 9.96
N LEU A 230 -4.77 11.44 9.58
CA LEU A 230 -5.91 11.60 10.47
C LEU A 230 -6.74 10.32 10.45
N LYS A 231 -6.93 9.72 11.63
CA LYS A 231 -7.86 8.62 11.84
C LYS A 231 -9.15 9.18 12.41
N ILE A 232 -10.26 8.98 11.72
CA ILE A 232 -11.61 9.37 12.14
C ILE A 232 -12.41 8.10 12.44
N PRO A 233 -12.79 7.86 13.71
CA PRO A 233 -13.65 6.75 14.07
C PRO A 233 -15.02 6.84 13.37
N ASP A 234 -15.52 5.72 12.86
CA ASP A 234 -16.86 5.60 12.29
C ASP A 234 -17.45 4.26 12.71
N ASP A 235 -18.47 4.32 13.56
CA ASP A 235 -19.12 3.15 14.16
C ASP A 235 -19.87 2.28 13.15
N THR A 236 -20.19 2.82 11.96
CA THR A 236 -20.97 2.12 10.94
C THR A 236 -20.11 1.40 9.91
N THR A 237 -19.03 2.04 9.43
CA THR A 237 -18.19 1.50 8.33
C THR A 237 -16.76 1.15 8.75
N GLY A 238 -16.46 1.31 10.05
CA GLY A 238 -15.13 1.21 10.61
C GLY A 238 -14.29 2.47 10.36
N ASP A 239 -13.19 2.57 11.08
CA ASP A 239 -12.29 3.73 11.05
C ASP A 239 -11.92 4.20 9.62
N ARG A 240 -12.04 5.50 9.38
CA ARG A 240 -11.63 6.16 8.13
C ARG A 240 -10.29 6.86 8.32
N PHE A 241 -9.42 6.75 7.31
CA PHE A 241 -8.08 7.31 7.35
C PHE A 241 -7.89 8.33 6.23
N TYR A 242 -7.27 9.45 6.56
CA TYR A 242 -7.09 10.58 5.65
C TYR A 242 -5.64 11.06 5.67
N VAL A 243 -5.08 11.22 4.48
CA VAL A 243 -3.69 11.66 4.26
C VAL A 243 -3.65 12.96 3.49
N PRO A 244 -2.61 13.78 3.69
CA PRO A 244 -2.46 15.05 3.02
C PRO A 244 -1.86 14.82 1.63
N TYR A 245 -2.54 14.09 0.77
CA TYR A 245 -2.08 13.92 -0.62
C TYR A 245 -2.39 15.21 -1.39
N ALA A 246 -1.41 15.71 -2.13
CA ALA A 246 -1.67 16.75 -3.11
C ALA A 246 -2.76 16.25 -4.05
N PHE A 247 -3.85 17.00 -4.07
CA PHE A 247 -4.96 16.86 -4.99
C PHE A 247 -4.44 16.66 -6.41
N GLN A 248 -4.83 15.57 -7.08
CA GLN A 248 -4.36 15.30 -8.42
C GLN A 248 -4.84 16.41 -9.35
N GLU A 249 -4.00 16.87 -10.29
CA GLU A 249 -4.41 17.86 -11.31
C GLU A 249 -5.69 17.42 -12.06
N SER A 250 -5.93 16.11 -12.12
CA SER A 250 -7.12 15.49 -12.69
C SER A 250 -8.45 15.92 -12.05
N THR A 251 -8.45 16.20 -10.75
CA THR A 251 -9.64 16.63 -10.01
C THR A 251 -9.76 18.17 -9.97
N GLN A 252 -8.78 18.91 -10.51
CA GLN A 252 -8.74 20.39 -10.54
C GLN A 252 -9.89 21.05 -11.27
N SER A 253 -10.54 20.32 -12.17
CA SER A 253 -11.74 20.80 -12.85
C SER A 253 -13.03 20.65 -12.03
N GLU A 254 -13.02 19.88 -10.95
CA GLU A 254 -14.24 19.49 -10.21
C GLU A 254 -14.55 20.39 -9.00
N LEU A 255 -13.63 21.29 -8.62
CA LEU A 255 -13.83 22.23 -7.51
C LEU A 255 -13.76 23.68 -7.99
N GLU A 256 -14.77 24.46 -7.63
CA GLU A 256 -15.02 25.83 -8.11
C GLU A 256 -13.99 26.86 -7.62
N SER A 257 -13.32 26.65 -6.47
CA SER A 257 -12.42 27.65 -5.87
C SER A 257 -11.08 27.10 -5.33
N ASN A 258 -10.03 27.93 -5.32
CA ASN A 258 -8.71 27.57 -4.77
C ASN A 258 -8.67 27.49 -3.23
N THR A 259 -9.51 28.25 -2.54
CA THR A 259 -9.53 28.31 -1.06
C THR A 259 -10.12 27.03 -0.45
N GLU A 260 -11.07 26.39 -1.13
CA GLU A 260 -11.62 25.11 -0.69
C GLU A 260 -10.66 23.94 -0.90
N ARG A 261 -9.73 24.07 -1.87
CA ARG A 261 -8.72 23.04 -2.16
C ARG A 261 -7.68 22.92 -1.07
N SER A 262 -7.37 24.01 -0.38
CA SER A 262 -6.28 24.03 0.59
C SER A 262 -6.58 23.23 1.85
N VAL A 263 -7.85 22.83 2.07
CA VAL A 263 -8.32 22.01 3.19
C VAL A 263 -8.78 20.61 2.78
N LEU A 264 -8.52 20.18 1.54
CA LEU A 264 -8.91 18.86 1.06
C LEU A 264 -7.98 17.76 1.57
N TRP A 265 -8.59 16.68 2.03
CA TRP A 265 -7.92 15.47 2.47
C TRP A 265 -8.25 14.31 1.55
N CYS A 266 -7.27 13.47 1.25
CA CYS A 266 -7.49 12.26 0.47
C CYS A 266 -7.77 11.09 1.42
N ARG A 267 -8.87 10.38 1.20
CA ARG A 267 -9.18 9.15 1.91
C ARG A 267 -8.20 8.06 1.46
N THR A 268 -7.51 7.42 2.40
CA THR A 268 -6.59 6.32 2.13
C THR A 268 -7.19 4.97 2.54
N PHE A 269 -6.98 3.96 1.69
CA PHE A 269 -7.39 2.58 1.93
C PHE A 269 -6.19 1.64 2.14
N SER A 270 -4.97 2.18 2.28
CA SER A 270 -3.73 1.40 2.31
C SER A 270 -3.71 0.30 3.37
N LEU A 271 -4.41 0.47 4.50
CA LEU A 271 -4.54 -0.58 5.52
C LEU A 271 -5.43 -1.73 5.03
N LYS A 272 -6.62 -1.42 4.51
CA LYS A 272 -7.53 -2.42 3.93
C LYS A 272 -6.87 -3.14 2.75
N GLU A 273 -6.16 -2.41 1.89
CA GLU A 273 -5.39 -2.97 0.77
C GLU A 273 -4.29 -3.91 1.25
N ARG A 274 -3.50 -3.50 2.25
CA ARG A 274 -2.45 -4.33 2.85
C ARG A 274 -3.04 -5.62 3.40
N ASP A 275 -4.17 -5.53 4.09
CA ASP A 275 -4.81 -6.70 4.70
C ASP A 275 -5.28 -7.67 3.61
N ILE A 276 -5.97 -7.19 2.55
CA ILE A 276 -6.34 -8.00 1.38
C ILE A 276 -5.11 -8.64 0.74
N VAL A 277 -4.09 -7.84 0.39
CA VAL A 277 -2.88 -8.34 -0.29
C VAL A 277 -2.16 -9.38 0.57
N SER A 278 -2.13 -9.20 1.89
CA SER A 278 -1.48 -10.13 2.80
C SER A 278 -2.18 -11.49 2.87
N THR A 279 -3.45 -11.58 2.46
CA THR A 279 -4.26 -12.81 2.50
C THR A 279 -4.36 -13.53 1.16
N LEU A 280 -3.95 -12.90 0.05
CA LEU A 280 -4.08 -13.45 -1.32
C LEU A 280 -3.52 -14.87 -1.49
N ASP A 281 -2.44 -15.21 -0.76
CA ASP A 281 -1.76 -16.51 -0.81
C ASP A 281 -1.70 -17.20 0.57
N ARG A 282 -2.61 -16.87 1.51
CA ARG A 282 -2.65 -17.49 2.86
C ARG A 282 -3.48 -18.77 2.93
N SER A 283 -4.36 -19.04 1.97
CA SER A 283 -5.05 -20.32 1.93
C SER A 283 -4.04 -21.44 1.66
N ASN A 284 -4.24 -22.64 2.23
CA ASN A 284 -3.36 -23.82 2.10
C ASN A 284 -3.17 -24.33 0.66
N SER A 285 -3.64 -23.59 -0.35
CA SER A 285 -3.42 -23.77 -1.77
C SER A 285 -2.20 -22.95 -2.21
N SER A 286 -1.21 -23.59 -2.82
CA SER A 286 -0.09 -22.88 -3.45
C SER A 286 -0.62 -22.03 -4.61
N THR A 287 -0.67 -20.71 -4.44
CA THR A 287 -1.16 -19.76 -5.45
C THR A 287 -0.07 -18.82 -5.94
N CYS A 288 -0.24 -18.34 -7.19
CA CYS A 288 0.73 -17.48 -7.86
C CYS A 288 0.36 -15.98 -7.85
N ARG A 289 -0.58 -15.55 -6.99
CA ARG A 289 -1.11 -14.16 -7.00
C ARG A 289 -0.03 -13.13 -6.69
N LEU A 290 0.67 -13.30 -5.57
CA LEU A 290 1.71 -12.36 -5.15
C LEU A 290 2.90 -12.40 -6.12
N GLU A 291 3.27 -13.58 -6.61
CA GLU A 291 4.32 -13.73 -7.63
C GLU A 291 3.98 -12.97 -8.92
N CYS A 292 2.75 -13.14 -9.42
CA CYS A 292 2.25 -12.41 -10.59
C CYS A 292 2.30 -10.89 -10.37
N LEU A 293 1.79 -10.41 -9.24
CA LEU A 293 1.76 -8.98 -8.91
C LEU A 293 3.17 -8.38 -8.79
N LYS A 294 4.14 -9.10 -8.22
CA LYS A 294 5.55 -8.67 -8.18
C LYS A 294 6.15 -8.49 -9.57
N ILE A 295 5.94 -9.48 -10.44
CA ILE A 295 6.48 -9.44 -11.81
C ILE A 295 5.88 -8.25 -12.56
N LEU A 296 4.56 -8.07 -12.50
CA LEU A 296 3.87 -6.93 -13.12
C LEU A 296 4.44 -5.59 -12.63
N LYS A 297 4.57 -5.41 -11.32
CA LYS A 297 5.16 -4.21 -10.72
C LYS A 297 6.56 -3.94 -11.27
N PHE A 298 7.41 -4.96 -11.33
CA PHE A 298 8.78 -4.81 -11.82
C PHE A 298 8.83 -4.41 -13.30
N ILE A 299 8.06 -5.09 -14.14
CA ILE A 299 8.00 -4.84 -15.59
C ILE A 299 7.53 -3.41 -15.87
N PHE A 300 6.43 -2.98 -15.25
CA PHE A 300 5.86 -1.66 -15.48
C PHE A 300 6.79 -0.53 -15.00
N ARG A 301 7.49 -0.75 -13.88
CA ARG A 301 8.48 0.21 -13.38
C ARG A 301 9.67 0.35 -14.33
N SER A 302 10.12 -0.77 -14.90
CA SER A 302 11.32 -0.85 -15.74
C SER A 302 11.07 -0.36 -17.17
N ASP A 303 9.87 -0.55 -17.71
CA ASP A 303 9.50 -0.08 -19.04
C ASP A 303 9.05 1.39 -19.04
N ARG A 304 9.80 2.25 -19.75
CA ARG A 304 9.54 3.70 -19.83
C ARG A 304 8.11 4.04 -20.28
N LYS A 305 7.51 3.26 -21.18
CA LYS A 305 6.16 3.53 -21.69
C LYS A 305 5.08 3.07 -20.71
N LEU A 306 5.37 2.05 -19.90
CA LEU A 306 4.43 1.51 -18.93
C LEU A 306 4.48 2.23 -17.58
N ARG A 307 5.57 2.94 -17.25
CA ARG A 307 5.78 3.61 -15.96
C ARG A 307 4.68 4.62 -15.57
N VAL A 308 3.94 5.17 -16.54
CA VAL A 308 2.77 6.03 -16.27
C VAL A 308 1.66 5.28 -15.51
N PHE A 309 1.57 3.97 -15.69
CA PHE A 309 0.64 3.12 -14.97
C PHE A 309 1.32 2.63 -13.69
N GLU A 310 1.33 3.53 -12.70
CA GLU A 310 2.03 3.38 -11.43
C GLU A 310 1.58 2.14 -10.64
N TYR A 311 2.38 1.73 -9.65
CA TYR A 311 2.09 0.55 -8.85
C TYR A 311 0.68 0.56 -8.22
N TYR A 312 0.17 1.72 -7.81
CA TYR A 312 -1.18 1.82 -7.27
C TYR A 312 -2.26 1.42 -8.29
N LEU A 313 -2.09 1.81 -9.55
CA LEU A 313 -2.98 1.44 -10.66
C LEU A 313 -2.84 -0.05 -10.99
N ILE A 314 -1.61 -0.60 -10.98
CA ILE A 314 -1.36 -2.04 -11.14
C ILE A 314 -2.06 -2.84 -10.05
N LYS A 315 -1.90 -2.44 -8.79
CA LYS A 315 -2.50 -3.10 -7.63
C LYS A 315 -4.02 -3.07 -7.73
N THR A 316 -4.61 -1.92 -8.05
CA THR A 316 -6.06 -1.78 -8.20
C THR A 316 -6.60 -2.67 -9.32
N ALA A 317 -5.98 -2.64 -10.50
CA ALA A 317 -6.38 -3.48 -11.62
C ALA A 317 -6.22 -4.97 -11.32
N PHE A 318 -5.13 -5.36 -10.65
CA PHE A 318 -4.89 -6.72 -10.20
C PHE A 318 -5.97 -7.19 -9.22
N LEU A 319 -6.33 -6.36 -8.24
CA LEU A 319 -7.36 -6.72 -7.25
C LEU A 319 -8.73 -6.88 -7.91
N HIS A 320 -9.11 -6.03 -8.87
CA HIS A 320 -10.32 -6.24 -9.67
C HIS A 320 -10.30 -7.57 -10.40
N TYR A 321 -9.22 -7.88 -11.12
CA TYR A 321 -9.12 -9.14 -11.86
C TYR A 321 -9.11 -10.36 -10.92
N ALA A 322 -8.36 -10.31 -9.81
CA ALA A 322 -8.28 -11.39 -8.83
C ALA A 322 -9.57 -11.62 -8.04
N ALA A 323 -10.48 -10.64 -7.98
CA ALA A 323 -11.82 -10.82 -7.41
C ALA A 323 -12.76 -11.60 -8.34
N ILE A 324 -12.47 -11.63 -9.64
CA ILE A 324 -13.27 -12.35 -10.66
C ILE A 324 -12.74 -13.76 -10.86
N GLU A 325 -11.42 -13.89 -10.94
CA GLU A 325 -10.73 -15.15 -11.20
C GLU A 325 -10.34 -15.83 -9.90
N SER A 326 -10.87 -17.03 -9.65
CA SER A 326 -10.61 -17.80 -8.45
C SER A 326 -9.45 -18.78 -8.61
N ASP A 327 -9.19 -19.27 -9.82
CA ASP A 327 -8.16 -20.24 -10.10
C ASP A 327 -6.80 -19.53 -10.27
N TRP A 328 -5.93 -19.65 -9.27
CA TRP A 328 -4.57 -19.08 -9.32
C TRP A 328 -3.53 -20.12 -8.95
N GLN A 329 -3.73 -21.39 -9.36
CA GLN A 329 -2.75 -22.44 -9.11
C GLN A 329 -1.35 -22.03 -9.60
N MET A 330 -0.31 -22.60 -8.99
CA MET A 330 1.08 -22.24 -9.30
C MET A 330 1.44 -22.35 -10.78
N ASP A 331 0.90 -23.34 -11.49
CA ASP A 331 1.12 -23.59 -12.92
C ASP A 331 0.35 -22.64 -13.84
N GLN A 332 -0.63 -21.89 -13.32
CA GLN A 332 -1.41 -20.90 -14.07
C GLN A 332 -0.73 -19.53 -14.17
N LEU A 333 0.45 -19.32 -13.56
CA LEU A 333 1.12 -18.00 -13.54
C LEU A 333 1.27 -17.38 -14.94
N GLY A 334 1.65 -18.18 -15.95
CA GLY A 334 1.81 -17.70 -17.33
C GLY A 334 0.49 -17.15 -17.90
N GLU A 335 -0.60 -17.91 -17.75
CA GLU A 335 -1.92 -17.51 -18.22
C GLU A 335 -2.45 -16.30 -17.44
N ARG A 336 -2.37 -16.33 -16.10
CA ARG A 336 -2.86 -15.24 -15.25
C ARG A 336 -2.12 -13.94 -15.47
N PHE A 337 -0.81 -14.01 -15.69
CA PHE A 337 -0.03 -12.84 -16.05
C PHE A 337 -0.55 -12.19 -17.34
N LEU A 338 -0.81 -12.98 -18.39
CA LEU A 338 -1.34 -12.46 -19.66
C LEU A 338 -2.76 -11.90 -19.50
N CYS A 339 -3.62 -12.57 -18.75
CA CYS A 339 -4.97 -12.07 -18.48
C CYS A 339 -4.95 -10.71 -17.76
N VAL A 340 -4.10 -10.54 -16.74
CA VAL A 340 -3.97 -9.26 -16.04
C VAL A 340 -3.43 -8.17 -16.97
N LEU A 341 -2.44 -8.47 -17.82
CA LEU A 341 -1.96 -7.50 -18.82
C LEU A 341 -3.07 -7.06 -19.78
N ARG A 342 -3.92 -7.99 -20.22
CA ARG A 342 -5.06 -7.67 -21.09
C ARG A 342 -6.14 -6.87 -20.35
N PHE A 343 -6.40 -7.19 -19.09
CA PHE A 343 -7.29 -6.42 -18.24
C PHE A 343 -6.82 -4.96 -18.11
N ILE A 344 -5.53 -4.76 -17.82
CA ILE A 344 -4.92 -3.42 -17.77
C ILE A 344 -5.01 -2.74 -19.15
N GLN A 345 -4.75 -3.46 -20.24
CA GLN A 345 -4.88 -2.93 -21.60
C GLN A 345 -6.31 -2.44 -21.88
N GLU A 346 -7.33 -3.17 -21.45
CA GLU A 346 -8.73 -2.76 -21.63
C GLU A 346 -9.08 -1.53 -20.77
N CYS A 347 -8.58 -1.47 -19.53
CA CYS A 347 -8.69 -0.26 -18.69
C CYS A 347 -8.09 0.96 -19.40
N LEU A 348 -6.90 0.83 -20.00
CA LEU A 348 -6.24 1.90 -20.75
C LEU A 348 -7.01 2.30 -22.02
N LYS A 349 -7.58 1.31 -22.75
CA LYS A 349 -8.38 1.54 -23.95
C LYS A 349 -9.62 2.38 -23.64
N ARG A 350 -10.32 2.02 -22.56
CA ARG A 350 -11.52 2.74 -22.07
C ARG A 350 -11.18 4.02 -21.32
N LYS A 351 -9.92 4.17 -20.89
CA LYS A 351 -9.46 5.22 -19.94
C LYS A 351 -10.24 5.17 -18.64
N GLU A 352 -10.54 3.95 -18.19
CA GLU A 352 -11.37 3.68 -17.03
C GLU A 352 -10.69 2.62 -16.15
N LEU A 353 -10.39 3.00 -14.91
CA LEU A 353 -10.03 2.08 -13.83
C LEU A 353 -10.74 2.55 -12.56
N PRO A 354 -11.87 1.95 -12.21
CA PRO A 354 -12.55 2.23 -10.95
C PRO A 354 -11.62 2.01 -9.76
N HIS A 355 -11.75 2.84 -8.73
CA HIS A 355 -11.09 2.61 -7.45
C HIS A 355 -11.75 1.41 -6.76
N TYR A 356 -10.93 0.51 -6.22
CA TYR A 356 -11.39 -0.79 -5.70
C TYR A 356 -12.49 -0.68 -4.63
N PHE A 357 -12.38 0.28 -3.71
CA PHE A 357 -13.39 0.50 -2.64
C PHE A 357 -14.39 1.62 -2.96
N LEU A 358 -14.18 2.38 -4.04
CA LEU A 358 -15.00 3.54 -4.41
C LEU A 358 -15.28 3.45 -5.92
N PRO A 359 -16.20 2.58 -6.36
CA PRO A 359 -16.37 2.24 -7.78
C PRO A 359 -16.68 3.45 -8.68
N ASN A 360 -17.28 4.51 -8.12
CA ASN A 360 -17.60 5.74 -8.84
C ASN A 360 -16.38 6.65 -9.08
N VAL A 361 -15.20 6.31 -8.55
CA VAL A 361 -13.95 7.06 -8.71
C VAL A 361 -13.12 6.41 -9.81
N ASN A 362 -12.93 7.08 -10.95
CA ASN A 362 -12.03 6.59 -12.00
C ASN A 362 -10.59 7.08 -11.77
N LEU A 363 -9.68 6.17 -11.47
CA LEU A 363 -8.26 6.44 -11.21
C LEU A 363 -7.45 6.85 -12.44
N LEU A 364 -7.94 6.57 -13.66
CA LEU A 364 -7.30 7.02 -14.89
C LEU A 364 -7.75 8.43 -15.31
N LYS A 365 -8.71 9.02 -14.57
CA LYS A 365 -9.15 10.39 -14.84
C LYS A 365 -7.98 11.35 -14.68
N GLY A 366 -7.84 12.24 -15.66
CA GLY A 366 -6.80 13.27 -15.78
C GLY A 366 -5.34 12.81 -15.88
N HIS A 367 -5.08 11.52 -16.07
CA HIS A 367 -3.84 11.12 -16.71
C HIS A 367 -3.82 11.61 -18.17
N SER A 368 -2.63 11.96 -18.69
CA SER A 368 -2.53 12.49 -20.05
C SER A 368 -2.93 11.42 -21.09
N ALA A 369 -3.78 11.82 -22.04
CA ALA A 369 -4.29 10.91 -23.06
C ALA A 369 -3.16 10.32 -23.94
N SER A 370 -2.07 11.08 -24.15
CA SER A 370 -0.90 10.64 -24.89
C SER A 370 -0.11 9.57 -24.13
N SER A 371 0.11 9.74 -22.82
CA SER A 371 0.81 8.74 -22.02
C SER A 371 0.00 7.46 -21.85
N LEU A 372 -1.32 7.55 -21.62
CA LEU A 372 -2.20 6.38 -21.57
C LEU A 372 -2.18 5.60 -22.89
N ARG A 373 -2.22 6.31 -24.03
CA ARG A 373 -2.12 5.68 -25.36
C ARG A 373 -0.76 5.02 -25.58
N ALA A 374 0.34 5.65 -25.12
CA ALA A 374 1.67 5.07 -25.22
C ALA A 374 1.78 3.75 -24.41
N ALA A 375 1.20 3.71 -23.21
CA ALA A 375 1.12 2.51 -22.38
C ALA A 375 0.27 1.43 -23.06
N TYR A 376 -0.91 1.78 -23.57
CA TYR A 376 -1.80 0.87 -24.31
C TYR A 376 -1.08 0.22 -25.50
N ASN A 377 -0.44 1.03 -26.35
CA ASN A 377 0.31 0.56 -27.51
C ASN A 377 1.47 -0.36 -27.10
N ARG A 378 2.13 -0.07 -25.97
CA ARG A 378 3.20 -0.93 -25.48
C ARG A 378 2.68 -2.28 -25.00
N LEU A 379 1.57 -2.30 -24.25
CA LEU A 379 0.93 -3.57 -23.86
C LEU A 379 0.46 -4.36 -25.08
N GLN A 380 -0.07 -3.69 -26.10
CA GLN A 380 -0.46 -4.34 -27.36
C GLN A 380 0.71 -5.04 -28.03
N GLN A 381 1.89 -4.41 -28.06
CA GLN A 381 3.11 -5.03 -28.58
C GLN A 381 3.54 -6.26 -27.77
N LEU A 382 3.53 -6.15 -26.44
CA LEU A 382 3.91 -7.26 -25.55
C LEU A 382 2.94 -8.45 -25.65
N LEU A 383 1.65 -8.18 -25.88
CA LEU A 383 0.62 -9.21 -26.01
C LEU A 383 0.56 -9.84 -27.41
N ALA A 384 1.05 -9.15 -28.44
CA ALA A 384 1.03 -9.62 -29.83
C ALA A 384 2.33 -10.31 -30.27
N ASP A 385 3.47 -9.97 -29.67
CA ASP A 385 4.79 -10.50 -30.04
C ASP A 385 5.50 -11.13 -28.83
N GLU A 386 5.59 -12.45 -28.84
CA GLU A 386 6.27 -13.24 -27.81
C GLU A 386 7.74 -12.82 -27.64
N ARG A 387 8.44 -12.44 -28.72
CA ARG A 387 9.84 -12.01 -28.65
C ARG A 387 9.98 -10.71 -27.88
N GLN A 388 9.03 -9.78 -28.06
CA GLN A 388 8.99 -8.54 -27.29
C GLN A 388 8.74 -8.83 -25.81
N LEU A 389 7.77 -9.69 -25.49
CA LEU A 389 7.52 -10.07 -24.11
C LEU A 389 8.73 -10.73 -23.46
N PHE A 390 9.31 -11.73 -24.13
CA PHE A 390 10.45 -12.48 -23.62
C PHE A 390 11.69 -11.60 -23.45
N SER A 391 11.88 -10.59 -24.31
CA SER A 391 12.95 -9.61 -24.14
C SER A 391 12.83 -8.82 -22.83
N VAL A 392 11.61 -8.51 -22.40
CA VAL A 392 11.35 -7.75 -21.18
C VAL A 392 11.55 -8.59 -19.93
N ILE A 393 11.28 -9.90 -19.99
CA ILE A 393 11.46 -10.84 -18.88
C ILE A 393 12.78 -11.62 -18.93
N SER A 394 13.65 -11.31 -19.90
CA SER A 394 15.02 -11.86 -19.99
C SER A 394 16.11 -10.83 -19.69
N ALA A 395 15.77 -9.54 -19.70
CA ALA A 395 16.65 -8.43 -19.33
C ALA A 395 16.83 -8.34 -17.81
#